data_AF-A0A838R307-F1
#
_entry.id   AF-A0A838R307-F1
#
_cell.length_a   1.000
_cell.length_b   1.000
_cell.length_c   1.000
_cell.angle_alpha   90.00
_cell.angle_beta   90.00
_cell.angle_gamma   90.00
#
_symmetry.space_group_name_H-M   'P 1'
#
loop_
_entity.id
_entity.type
_entity.pdbx_description
1 polymer ?
#
loop_
_entity_poly.entity_id
_entity_poly.type
_entity_poly.pdbx_seq_one_letter_code
_entity_poly.pdbx_strand_id
1 'polypeptide(L)'
;MNTFDEQVCEHQVQWRHAAGLPTNEHGLYNGEPYPWILPPQFWEYGLWPGIRSGSECSLPNYLRDERIQRHTGSNNLKSSWVACANLYFPFRHSQAGLELLAGFLQRHVSSAVQTVDAVELEYAELGDCAPSQLLGEAGGSRGSGQTSPDVAFLVNGGRGLILTESKYSEHSFYSCSAKTHACPRRPSTKSSTSLPRPTTRA
;
A
#
# COMPACT_ATOMS: atom_id res chain seq x y z
N MET A 1 29.09 9.16 -8.87
CA MET A 1 28.05 8.12 -8.90
C MET A 1 26.72 8.83 -8.83
N ASN A 2 25.81 8.60 -9.78
CA ASN A 2 24.47 9.16 -9.72
C ASN A 2 23.74 8.59 -8.51
N THR A 3 22.98 9.42 -7.79
CA THR A 3 22.12 8.96 -6.70
C THR A 3 21.00 8.05 -7.24
N PHE A 4 20.39 7.23 -6.38
CA PHE A 4 19.24 6.40 -6.81
C PHE A 4 18.11 7.26 -7.40
N ASP A 5 17.85 8.42 -6.81
CA ASP A 5 16.83 9.36 -7.29
C ASP A 5 17.13 9.86 -8.71
N GLU A 6 18.39 10.21 -8.99
CA GLU A 6 18.85 10.61 -10.32
C GLU A 6 18.71 9.47 -11.35
N GLN A 7 19.06 8.24 -10.96
CA GLN A 7 18.92 7.07 -11.85
C GLN A 7 17.45 6.79 -12.17
N VAL A 8 16.57 6.85 -11.17
CA VAL A 8 15.12 6.70 -11.36
C VAL A 8 14.59 7.83 -12.25
N CYS A 9 15.02 9.07 -12.02
CA CYS A 9 14.64 10.20 -12.85
C CYS A 9 14.99 9.96 -14.33
N GLU A 10 16.24 9.64 -14.63
CA GLU A 10 16.70 9.33 -15.99
C GLU A 10 15.89 8.18 -16.60
N HIS A 11 15.68 7.11 -15.85
CA HIS A 11 14.92 5.94 -16.30
C HIS A 11 13.47 6.29 -16.64
N GLN A 12 12.77 7.03 -15.79
CA GLN A 12 11.36 7.39 -16.02
C GLN A 12 11.20 8.35 -17.22
N VAL A 13 12.16 9.26 -17.43
CA VAL A 13 12.18 10.12 -18.62
C VAL A 13 12.41 9.30 -19.89
N GLN A 14 13.36 8.36 -19.88
CA GLN A 14 13.60 7.47 -21.02
C GLN A 14 12.39 6.58 -21.32
N TRP A 15 11.80 5.98 -20.29
CA TRP A 15 10.59 5.18 -20.42
C TRP A 15 9.48 6.01 -21.06
N ARG A 16 9.27 7.25 -20.61
CA ARG A 16 8.23 8.15 -21.14
C ARG A 16 8.38 8.37 -22.64
N HIS A 17 9.61 8.60 -23.12
CA HIS A 17 9.88 8.76 -24.54
C HIS A 17 9.63 7.47 -25.34
N ALA A 18 9.91 6.31 -24.75
CA ALA A 18 9.73 5.01 -25.39
C ALA A 18 8.28 4.49 -25.33
N ALA A 19 7.49 4.92 -24.35
CA ALA A 19 6.17 4.37 -24.05
C ALA A 19 5.07 4.75 -25.07
N GLY A 20 5.38 5.61 -26.06
CA GLY A 20 4.42 6.03 -27.07
C GLY A 20 3.23 6.78 -26.50
N LEU A 21 3.49 7.68 -25.52
CA LEU A 21 2.42 8.48 -24.91
C LEU A 21 1.72 9.35 -25.96
N PRO A 22 0.42 9.64 -25.78
CA PRO A 22 -0.35 10.50 -26.69
C PRO A 22 0.04 11.99 -26.58
N THR A 23 1.01 12.34 -25.73
CA THR A 23 1.47 13.71 -25.50
C THR A 23 2.95 13.77 -25.13
N ASN A 24 3.60 14.87 -25.53
CA ASN A 24 4.94 15.25 -25.10
C ASN A 24 4.92 16.29 -23.95
N GLU A 25 3.75 16.78 -23.55
CA GLU A 25 3.61 17.84 -22.54
C GLU A 25 3.97 17.36 -21.13
N HIS A 26 4.78 18.11 -20.40
CA HIS A 26 5.10 17.80 -19.01
C HIS A 26 3.94 18.17 -18.07
N GLY A 27 3.70 17.32 -17.06
CA GLY A 27 2.85 17.67 -15.94
C GLY A 27 3.57 18.62 -14.99
N LEU A 28 2.78 19.24 -14.10
CA LEU A 28 3.25 20.28 -13.19
C LEU A 28 3.35 19.77 -11.75
N TYR A 29 4.33 20.28 -11.02
CA TYR A 29 4.40 20.19 -9.57
C TYR A 29 4.77 21.57 -9.02
N ASN A 30 3.96 22.11 -8.10
CA ASN A 30 4.09 23.49 -7.61
C ASN A 30 4.20 24.55 -8.71
N GLY A 31 3.50 24.34 -9.84
CA GLY A 31 3.51 25.25 -10.99
C GLY A 31 4.65 25.01 -11.98
N GLU A 32 5.66 24.21 -11.63
CA GLU A 32 6.82 23.95 -12.47
C GLU A 32 6.66 22.67 -13.29
N PRO A 33 7.05 22.64 -14.58
CA PRO A 33 6.99 21.45 -15.41
C PRO A 33 8.14 20.49 -15.13
N TYR A 34 7.82 19.19 -15.02
CA TYR A 34 8.82 18.14 -14.80
C TYR A 34 8.71 17.01 -15.83
N PRO A 35 9.84 16.53 -16.40
CA PRO A 35 9.80 15.57 -17.50
C PRO A 35 9.29 14.18 -17.08
N TRP A 36 9.41 13.82 -15.80
CA TRP A 36 8.88 12.57 -15.24
C TRP A 36 7.46 12.69 -14.67
N ILE A 37 6.79 13.84 -14.81
CA ILE A 37 5.40 14.02 -14.41
C ILE A 37 4.52 14.05 -15.66
N LEU A 38 3.50 13.21 -15.68
CA LEU A 38 2.50 13.17 -16.75
C LEU A 38 1.46 14.28 -16.55
N PRO A 39 0.84 14.81 -17.61
CA PRO A 39 -0.37 15.62 -17.45
C PRO A 39 -1.43 14.80 -16.70
N PRO A 40 -2.20 15.39 -15.75
CA PRO A 40 -3.06 14.64 -14.82
C PRO A 40 -4.06 13.68 -15.48
N GLN A 41 -4.54 14.01 -16.68
CA GLN A 41 -5.47 13.18 -17.46
C GLN A 41 -4.83 11.88 -17.97
N PHE A 42 -3.49 11.80 -18.04
CA PHE A 42 -2.74 10.64 -18.52
C PHE A 42 -2.14 9.80 -17.39
N TRP A 43 -2.56 10.00 -16.13
CA TRP A 43 -1.99 9.32 -14.98
C TRP A 43 -1.96 7.78 -15.10
N GLU A 44 -2.98 7.17 -15.75
CA GLU A 44 -3.06 5.72 -15.92
C GLU A 44 -1.91 5.15 -16.75
N TYR A 45 -1.22 5.97 -17.56
CA TYR A 45 -0.03 5.51 -18.28
C TYR A 45 1.12 5.15 -17.33
N GLY A 46 1.16 5.72 -16.13
CA GLY A 46 2.09 5.30 -15.08
C GLY A 46 1.75 3.94 -14.45
N LEU A 47 0.56 3.41 -14.71
CA LEU A 47 0.15 2.09 -14.24
C LEU A 47 0.63 0.99 -15.19
N TRP A 48 0.86 -0.20 -14.64
CA TRP A 48 1.02 -1.42 -15.43
C TRP A 48 -0.25 -1.66 -16.27
N PRO A 49 -0.15 -1.99 -17.56
CA PRO A 49 -1.31 -2.11 -18.45
C PRO A 49 -2.44 -3.00 -17.93
N GLY A 50 -2.11 -4.08 -17.20
CA GLY A 50 -3.11 -5.00 -16.68
C GLY A 50 -3.97 -4.45 -15.53
N ILE A 51 -3.67 -3.26 -14.98
CA ILE A 51 -4.49 -2.61 -13.94
C ILE A 51 -5.07 -1.25 -14.38
N ARG A 52 -4.98 -0.90 -15.66
CA ARG A 52 -5.58 0.32 -16.23
C ARG A 52 -7.09 0.16 -16.43
N SER A 53 -7.75 1.26 -16.74
CA SER A 53 -9.14 1.25 -17.20
C SER A 53 -9.32 0.27 -18.36
N GLY A 54 -10.38 -0.54 -18.31
CA GLY A 54 -10.70 -1.55 -19.31
C GLY A 54 -10.07 -2.92 -19.08
N SER A 55 -9.19 -3.09 -18.09
CA SER A 55 -8.69 -4.42 -17.69
C SER A 55 -9.63 -5.11 -16.69
N GLU A 56 -9.49 -6.42 -16.55
CA GLU A 56 -10.19 -7.22 -15.53
C GLU A 56 -9.78 -6.81 -14.10
N CYS A 57 -8.56 -6.30 -13.94
CA CYS A 57 -7.98 -5.86 -12.68
C CYS A 57 -7.92 -4.32 -12.58
N SER A 58 -8.92 -3.62 -13.11
CA SER A 58 -8.91 -2.16 -13.22
C SER A 58 -8.83 -1.46 -11.86
N LEU A 59 -7.67 -0.84 -11.59
CA LEU A 59 -7.47 0.01 -10.42
C LEU A 59 -8.43 1.21 -10.39
N PRO A 60 -8.68 1.93 -11.51
CA PRO A 60 -9.67 3.02 -11.52
C PRO A 60 -11.07 2.59 -11.09
N ASN A 61 -11.52 1.38 -11.50
CA ASN A 61 -12.80 0.85 -11.05
C ASN A 61 -12.79 0.55 -9.55
N TYR A 62 -11.74 -0.09 -9.05
CA TYR A 62 -11.58 -0.35 -7.61
C TYR A 62 -11.61 0.94 -6.79
N LEU A 63 -10.86 1.98 -7.18
CA LEU A 63 -10.88 3.27 -6.46
C LEU A 63 -12.28 3.89 -6.41
N ARG A 64 -13.03 3.81 -7.51
CA ARG A 64 -14.41 4.31 -7.57
C ARG A 64 -15.34 3.49 -6.67
N ASP A 65 -15.31 2.17 -6.80
CA ASP A 65 -16.25 1.26 -6.16
C ASP A 65 -16.02 1.25 -4.63
N GLU A 66 -14.77 1.33 -4.20
CA GLU A 66 -14.35 1.43 -2.80
C GLU A 66 -14.34 2.87 -2.26
N ARG A 67 -14.69 3.86 -3.09
CA ARG A 67 -14.70 5.30 -2.75
C ARG A 67 -13.37 5.80 -2.19
N ILE A 68 -12.27 5.33 -2.77
CA ILE A 68 -10.91 5.72 -2.42
C ILE A 68 -10.55 6.98 -3.20
N GLN A 69 -10.08 8.00 -2.50
CA GLN A 69 -9.53 9.17 -3.17
C GLN A 69 -8.19 8.79 -3.81
N ARG A 70 -8.10 8.98 -5.14
CA ARG A 70 -6.83 8.80 -5.86
C ARG A 70 -5.77 9.74 -5.30
N HIS A 71 -4.58 9.21 -5.02
CA HIS A 71 -3.45 9.99 -4.56
C HIS A 71 -3.13 11.16 -5.51
N THR A 72 -2.90 12.36 -4.97
CA THR A 72 -2.72 13.59 -5.77
C THR A 72 -1.48 13.55 -6.66
N GLY A 73 -0.47 12.79 -6.26
CA GLY A 73 0.75 12.55 -7.04
C GLY A 73 0.68 11.34 -7.99
N SER A 74 -0.49 10.78 -8.30
CA SER A 74 -0.61 9.56 -9.12
C SER A 74 -0.14 9.72 -10.58
N ASN A 75 0.03 10.95 -11.05
CA ASN A 75 0.57 11.27 -12.37
C ASN A 75 2.11 11.45 -12.38
N ASN A 76 2.76 11.37 -11.21
CA ASN A 76 4.20 11.39 -11.11
C ASN A 76 4.75 9.97 -11.32
N LEU A 77 5.60 9.75 -12.32
CA LEU A 77 6.19 8.44 -12.61
C LEU A 77 7.13 7.93 -11.50
N LYS A 78 7.53 8.82 -10.60
CA LYS A 78 8.33 8.52 -9.41
C LYS A 78 7.47 8.29 -8.14
N SER A 79 6.14 8.30 -8.28
CA SER A 79 5.20 8.17 -7.16
C SER A 79 5.32 6.81 -6.47
N SER A 80 5.54 6.84 -5.15
CA SER A 80 5.53 5.64 -4.32
C SER A 80 4.18 4.93 -4.30
N TRP A 81 3.09 5.70 -4.33
CA TRP A 81 1.74 5.16 -4.44
C TRP A 81 1.53 4.36 -5.74
N VAL A 82 1.97 4.92 -6.87
CA VAL A 82 1.87 4.24 -8.18
C VAL A 82 2.76 3.00 -8.22
N ALA A 83 3.98 3.10 -7.68
CA ALA A 83 4.89 1.96 -7.56
C ALA A 83 4.27 0.84 -6.70
N CYS A 84 3.65 1.18 -5.57
CA CYS A 84 2.96 0.25 -4.69
C CYS A 84 1.80 -0.44 -5.41
N ALA A 85 0.95 0.33 -6.10
CA ALA A 85 -0.16 -0.20 -6.87
C ALA A 85 0.33 -1.17 -7.97
N ASN A 86 1.36 -0.79 -8.73
CA ASN A 86 1.94 -1.66 -9.76
C ASN A 86 2.55 -2.95 -9.20
N LEU A 87 3.14 -2.90 -8.00
CA LEU A 87 3.76 -4.05 -7.36
C LEU A 87 2.74 -5.03 -6.79
N TYR A 88 1.69 -4.54 -6.11
CA TYR A 88 0.84 -5.42 -5.29
C TYR A 88 -0.56 -5.63 -5.85
N PHE A 89 -1.14 -4.63 -6.51
CA PHE A 89 -2.52 -4.69 -6.97
C PHE A 89 -2.80 -5.86 -7.94
N PRO A 90 -1.90 -6.24 -8.87
CA PRO A 90 -2.15 -7.37 -9.78
C PRO A 90 -2.40 -8.70 -9.07
N PHE A 91 -1.82 -8.91 -7.88
CA PHE A 91 -1.87 -10.20 -7.20
C PHE A 91 -3.22 -10.49 -6.51
N ARG A 92 -4.07 -9.47 -6.33
CA ARG A 92 -5.35 -9.62 -5.61
C ARG A 92 -6.41 -10.44 -6.36
N HIS A 93 -6.25 -10.59 -7.68
CA HIS A 93 -7.31 -11.13 -8.54
C HIS A 93 -7.21 -12.63 -8.81
N SER A 94 -6.15 -13.30 -8.34
CA SER A 94 -5.97 -14.73 -8.57
C SER A 94 -5.42 -15.44 -7.36
N GLN A 95 -5.87 -16.68 -7.15
CA GLN A 95 -5.38 -17.54 -6.08
C GLN A 95 -3.85 -17.75 -6.18
N ALA A 96 -3.33 -17.95 -7.38
CA ALA A 96 -1.88 -18.08 -7.61
C ALA A 96 -1.10 -16.80 -7.22
N GLY A 97 -1.68 -15.62 -7.47
CA GLY A 97 -1.07 -14.35 -7.06
C GLY A 97 -1.03 -14.18 -5.53
N LEU A 98 -2.11 -14.55 -4.85
CA LEU A 98 -2.18 -14.56 -3.40
C LEU A 98 -1.19 -15.56 -2.78
N GLU A 99 -1.04 -16.75 -3.37
CA GLU A 99 -0.07 -17.76 -2.93
C GLU A 99 1.38 -17.29 -3.10
N LEU A 100 1.68 -16.61 -4.21
CA LEU A 100 3.00 -16.01 -4.44
C LEU A 100 3.31 -14.96 -3.37
N LEU A 101 2.36 -14.08 -3.05
CA LEU A 101 2.50 -13.10 -1.97
C LEU A 101 2.65 -13.78 -0.60
N ALA A 102 1.86 -14.82 -0.31
CA ALA A 102 1.97 -15.57 0.93
C ALA A 102 3.37 -16.17 1.10
N GLY A 103 3.92 -16.80 0.05
CA GLY A 103 5.28 -17.33 0.07
C GLY A 103 6.35 -16.25 0.27
N PHE A 104 6.19 -15.08 -0.35
CA PHE A 104 7.09 -13.95 -0.14
C PHE A 104 7.04 -13.43 1.31
N LEU A 105 5.84 -13.16 1.84
CA LEU A 105 5.65 -12.65 3.19
C LEU A 105 6.07 -13.69 4.25
N GLN A 106 5.81 -14.97 4.02
CA GLN A 106 6.25 -16.05 4.88
C GLN A 106 7.78 -16.07 5.02
N ARG A 107 8.49 -15.88 3.91
CA ARG A 107 9.96 -15.92 3.86
C ARG A 107 10.61 -14.67 4.44
N HIS A 108 10.06 -13.50 4.15
CA HIS A 108 10.73 -12.22 4.39
C HIS A 108 10.15 -11.40 5.54
N VAL A 109 8.92 -11.69 5.97
CA VAL A 109 8.24 -10.96 7.04
C VAL A 109 8.05 -11.83 8.27
N SER A 110 7.37 -12.97 8.13
CA SER A 110 7.14 -13.88 9.25
C SER A 110 6.70 -15.26 8.80
N SER A 111 7.34 -16.32 9.31
CA SER A 111 6.95 -17.71 9.04
C SER A 111 5.54 -18.06 9.54
N ALA A 112 4.93 -17.22 10.38
CA ALA A 112 3.54 -17.38 10.81
C ALA A 112 2.52 -17.02 9.71
N VAL A 113 2.93 -16.35 8.63
CA VAL A 113 2.08 -16.12 7.46
C VAL A 113 1.98 -17.43 6.67
N GLN A 114 0.75 -17.94 6.53
CA GLN A 114 0.45 -19.18 5.82
C GLN A 114 -0.38 -18.89 4.56
N THR A 115 -1.31 -17.93 4.63
CA THR A 115 -2.13 -17.49 3.50
C THR A 115 -2.18 -15.98 3.43
N VAL A 116 -2.38 -15.46 2.22
CA VAL A 116 -2.86 -14.08 1.99
C VAL A 116 -4.26 -14.22 1.43
N ASP A 117 -5.23 -13.64 2.12
CA ASP A 117 -6.65 -13.78 1.80
C ASP A 117 -7.15 -12.59 0.98
N ALA A 118 -6.58 -11.40 1.21
CA ALA A 118 -6.89 -10.19 0.45
C ALA A 118 -5.70 -9.22 0.43
N VAL A 119 -5.67 -8.39 -0.61
CA VAL A 119 -4.75 -7.27 -0.79
C VAL A 119 -5.57 -6.01 -0.97
N GLU A 120 -5.42 -5.07 -0.04
CA GLU A 120 -6.19 -3.83 0.00
C GLU A 120 -5.26 -2.63 -0.15
N LEU A 121 -5.45 -1.82 -1.18
CA LEU A 121 -4.74 -0.54 -1.29
C LEU A 121 -5.41 0.51 -0.43
N GLU A 122 -4.63 1.43 0.12
CA GLU A 122 -5.14 2.52 0.97
C GLU A 122 -6.01 1.97 2.10
N TYR A 123 -5.53 0.98 2.85
CA TYR A 123 -6.40 0.23 3.77
C TYR A 123 -7.04 1.13 4.83
N ALA A 124 -8.38 1.05 4.94
CA ALA A 124 -9.14 1.70 5.98
C ALA A 124 -10.35 0.83 6.35
N GLU A 125 -10.30 0.20 7.52
CA GLU A 125 -11.42 -0.54 8.11
C GLU A 125 -12.03 0.24 9.29
N LEU A 126 -13.20 -0.20 9.77
CA LEU A 126 -13.81 0.27 11.01
C LEU A 126 -13.51 -0.72 12.16
N GLY A 127 -13.76 -0.29 13.39
CA GLY A 127 -13.59 -1.14 14.58
C GLY A 127 -12.13 -1.28 15.03
N ASP A 128 -11.78 -2.45 15.59
CA ASP A 128 -10.48 -2.67 16.23
C ASP A 128 -9.30 -2.62 15.26
N CYS A 129 -9.55 -2.90 13.98
CA CYS A 129 -8.56 -2.83 12.90
C CYS A 129 -8.56 -1.47 12.18
N ALA A 130 -9.33 -0.49 12.66
CA ALA A 130 -9.32 0.83 12.03
C ALA A 130 -7.93 1.48 12.15
N PRO A 131 -7.44 2.21 11.13
CA PRO A 131 -6.17 2.94 11.22
C PRO A 131 -6.12 3.87 12.43
N SER A 132 -7.26 4.42 12.86
CA SER A 132 -7.34 5.23 14.09
C SER A 132 -6.98 4.45 15.35
N GLN A 133 -7.36 3.17 15.44
CA GLN A 133 -7.02 2.29 16.56
C GLN A 133 -5.61 1.70 16.43
N LEU A 134 -5.19 1.36 15.21
CA LEU A 134 -3.90 0.72 14.95
C LEU A 134 -2.72 1.70 14.93
N LEU A 135 -2.93 2.88 14.37
CA LEU A 135 -1.88 3.87 14.07
C LEU A 135 -2.07 5.19 14.86
N GLY A 136 -3.20 5.36 15.55
CA GLY A 136 -3.48 6.54 16.38
C GLY A 136 -3.98 7.76 15.61
N GLU A 137 -4.48 7.56 14.40
CA GLU A 137 -4.86 8.64 13.48
C GLU A 137 -6.29 9.14 13.70
N ALA A 138 -6.51 10.45 13.63
CA ALA A 138 -7.83 11.06 13.77
C ALA A 138 -8.17 11.95 12.56
N GLY A 139 -9.31 11.69 11.92
CA GLY A 139 -9.80 12.44 10.76
C GLY A 139 -9.37 11.87 9.41
N GLY A 140 -9.75 12.57 8.33
CA GLY A 140 -9.45 12.20 6.94
C GLY A 140 -10.46 11.23 6.29
N SER A 141 -10.17 10.85 5.05
CA SER A 141 -10.86 9.82 4.27
C SER A 141 -9.82 8.89 3.63
N ARG A 142 -10.24 7.70 3.18
CA ARG A 142 -9.37 6.72 2.51
C ARG A 142 -8.63 7.37 1.31
N GLY A 143 -7.31 7.45 1.38
CA GLY A 143 -6.45 8.11 0.38
C GLY A 143 -6.29 9.64 0.50
N SER A 144 -6.75 10.28 1.59
CA SER A 144 -6.58 11.72 1.81
C SER A 144 -6.77 12.15 3.27
N GLY A 145 -5.79 12.85 3.85
CA GLY A 145 -5.90 13.43 5.19
C GLY A 145 -5.89 12.42 6.34
N GLN A 146 -5.58 11.15 6.04
CA GLN A 146 -5.30 10.04 6.95
C GLN A 146 -3.99 9.39 6.49
N THR A 147 -3.13 8.92 7.40
CA THR A 147 -1.91 8.19 7.03
C THR A 147 -2.27 6.71 6.88
N SER A 148 -3.11 6.40 5.89
CA SER A 148 -3.41 5.01 5.56
C SER A 148 -2.15 4.29 5.07
N PRO A 149 -1.93 3.03 5.47
CA PRO A 149 -0.95 2.18 4.82
C PRO A 149 -1.24 2.10 3.33
N ASP A 150 -0.20 2.25 2.49
CA ASP A 150 -0.34 2.15 1.04
C ASP A 150 -0.98 0.82 0.61
N VAL A 151 -0.62 -0.26 1.30
CA VAL A 151 -1.20 -1.60 1.11
C VAL A 151 -1.33 -2.36 2.42
N ALA A 152 -2.42 -3.11 2.56
CA ALA A 152 -2.60 -4.10 3.62
C ALA A 152 -2.80 -5.51 3.05
N PHE A 153 -2.31 -6.49 3.79
CA PHE A 153 -2.51 -7.90 3.52
C PHE A 153 -3.32 -8.52 4.67
N LEU A 154 -4.50 -9.03 4.35
CA LEU A 154 -5.26 -9.87 5.28
C LEU A 154 -4.69 -11.29 5.16
N VAL A 155 -4.35 -11.90 6.30
CA VAL A 155 -3.65 -13.19 6.31
C VAL A 155 -4.32 -14.20 7.24
N ASN A 156 -4.07 -15.48 6.96
CA ASN A 156 -4.43 -16.62 7.81
C ASN A 156 -5.94 -16.76 8.08
N GLY A 157 -6.77 -16.50 7.07
CA GLY A 157 -8.24 -16.48 7.18
C GLY A 157 -8.74 -15.22 7.89
N GLY A 158 -8.11 -14.07 7.64
CA GLY A 158 -8.45 -12.78 8.26
C GLY A 158 -8.04 -12.64 9.74
N ARG A 159 -7.21 -13.55 10.26
CA ARG A 159 -6.74 -13.53 11.67
C ARG A 159 -5.47 -12.70 11.87
N GLY A 160 -4.85 -12.25 10.79
CA GLY A 160 -3.72 -11.35 10.83
C GLY A 160 -3.88 -10.23 9.81
N LEU A 161 -3.21 -9.13 10.09
CA LEU A 161 -3.17 -7.94 9.26
C LEU A 161 -1.72 -7.48 9.17
N ILE A 162 -1.21 -7.33 7.96
CA ILE A 162 0.11 -6.75 7.70
C ILE A 162 -0.12 -5.43 6.99
N LEU A 163 0.33 -4.35 7.63
CA LEU A 163 0.26 -2.99 7.09
C LEU A 163 1.62 -2.61 6.53
N THR A 164 1.64 -2.13 5.29
CA THR A 164 2.88 -1.83 4.57
C THR A 164 2.83 -0.43 3.98
N GLU A 165 3.87 0.34 4.29
CA GLU A 165 4.21 1.59 3.63
C GLU A 165 5.21 1.29 2.49
N SER A 166 4.96 1.82 1.30
CA SER A 166 5.84 1.71 0.15
C SER A 166 6.57 3.03 -0.08
N LYS A 167 7.88 2.94 -0.24
CA LYS A 167 8.75 4.09 -0.55
C LYS A 167 9.57 3.74 -1.77
N TYR A 168 9.65 4.70 -2.70
CA TYR A 168 10.32 4.48 -3.98
C TYR A 168 11.57 5.35 -4.09
N SER A 169 11.43 6.60 -4.55
CA SER A 169 12.57 7.50 -4.80
C SER A 169 12.70 8.62 -3.77
N GLU A 170 11.88 8.60 -2.72
CA GLU A 170 11.92 9.61 -1.66
C GLU A 170 13.27 9.59 -0.93
N HIS A 171 13.84 10.77 -0.67
CA HIS A 171 15.18 10.92 -0.10
C HIS A 171 15.33 10.38 1.34
N SER A 172 14.26 10.05 2.06
CA SER A 172 14.30 9.52 3.43
C SER A 172 12.99 8.87 3.88
N PHE A 173 13.08 7.91 4.80
CA PHE A 173 11.96 7.48 5.64
C PHE A 173 11.74 8.52 6.74
N TYR A 174 10.86 9.49 6.53
CA TYR A 174 10.47 10.39 7.61
C TYR A 174 9.74 9.62 8.71
N SER A 175 9.92 10.02 9.95
CA SER A 175 9.12 9.50 11.06
C SER A 175 7.64 9.79 10.79
N CYS A 176 6.80 8.75 10.81
CA CYS A 176 5.34 8.91 10.71
C CYS A 176 4.85 9.92 11.75
N SER A 177 4.17 10.97 11.29
CA SER A 177 3.71 12.11 12.10
C SER A 177 2.68 11.70 13.17
N ALA A 178 1.98 10.59 12.97
CA ALA A 178 1.00 10.04 13.92
C ALA A 178 1.64 9.53 15.23
N LYS A 179 2.96 9.30 15.27
CA LYS A 179 3.67 8.72 16.42
C LYS A 179 3.98 9.72 17.56
N THR A 180 3.23 10.81 17.68
CA THR A 180 3.37 11.79 18.76
C THR A 180 2.45 11.54 19.95
N HIS A 181 1.50 10.59 19.84
CA HIS A 181 0.69 10.17 20.98
C HIS A 181 1.06 8.74 21.40
N ALA A 182 1.76 8.63 22.53
CA ALA A 182 2.01 7.36 23.18
C ALA A 182 0.66 6.69 23.50
N CYS A 183 0.32 5.64 22.76
CA CYS A 183 -0.78 4.77 23.13
C CYS A 183 -0.50 4.23 24.56
N PRO A 184 -1.44 4.36 25.52
CA PRO A 184 -1.29 3.76 26.83
C PRO A 184 -0.99 2.28 26.65
N ARG A 185 0.08 1.80 27.28
CA ARG A 185 0.48 0.38 27.28
C ARG A 185 -0.75 -0.53 27.34
N ARG A 186 -0.88 -1.42 26.36
CA ARG A 186 -1.78 -2.58 26.40
C ARG A 186 -1.73 -3.19 27.80
N PRO A 187 -2.87 -3.43 28.49
CA PRO A 187 -2.86 -4.18 29.73
C PRO A 187 -2.17 -5.52 29.46
N SER A 188 -1.14 -5.83 30.23
CA SER A 188 -0.46 -7.13 30.17
C SER A 188 -1.51 -8.23 30.27
N THR A 189 -1.55 -9.12 29.29
CA THR A 189 -2.28 -10.38 29.40
C THR A 189 -1.77 -11.09 30.65
N LYS A 190 -2.60 -11.12 31.70
CA LYS A 190 -2.34 -11.97 32.86
C LYS A 190 -2.38 -13.41 32.35
N SER A 191 -1.23 -14.08 32.34
CA SER A 191 -1.16 -15.52 32.18
C SER A 191 -1.80 -16.18 33.41
N SER A 192 -3.09 -16.50 33.34
CA SER A 192 -3.70 -17.43 34.29
C SER A 192 -3.57 -18.84 33.74
N THR A 193 -2.37 -19.41 33.83
CA THR A 193 -2.19 -20.86 33.86
C THR A 193 -2.63 -21.38 35.22
N SER A 194 -3.85 -21.92 35.29
CA SER A 194 -4.22 -22.95 36.26
C SER A 194 -5.47 -23.67 35.77
N LEU A 195 -5.27 -24.71 34.95
CA LEU A 195 -6.27 -25.75 34.75
C LEU A 195 -6.36 -26.57 36.06
N PRO A 196 -7.56 -26.80 36.61
CA PRO A 196 -7.71 -27.66 37.79
C PRO A 196 -7.45 -29.13 37.41
N ARG A 197 -6.67 -29.83 38.24
CA ARG A 197 -6.48 -31.28 38.16
C ARG A 197 -7.80 -32.00 38.51
N PRO A 198 -8.18 -33.05 37.77
CA PRO A 198 -9.31 -33.88 38.17
C PRO A 198 -8.91 -34.73 39.38
N THR A 199 -9.64 -34.58 40.48
CA THR A 199 -9.59 -35.50 41.62
C THR A 199 -10.31 -36.78 41.26
N THR A 200 -9.56 -37.87 41.18
CA THR A 200 -10.07 -39.23 41.31
C THR A 200 -10.69 -39.41 42.70
N ARG A 201 -11.91 -39.94 42.74
CA ARG A 201 -12.42 -40.66 43.92
C ARG A 201 -12.94 -42.02 43.47
N ALA A 202 -12.45 -43.03 44.17
CA ALA A 202 -12.99 -44.38 44.24
C ALA A 202 -14.31 -44.39 45.02
#